data_AF-A0A355U8B2-F1
#
_entry.id   AF-A0A355U8B2-F1
#
_cell.length_a   1.000
_cell.length_b   1.000
_cell.length_c   1.000
_cell.angle_alpha   90.00
_cell.angle_beta   90.00
_cell.angle_gamma   90.00
#
_symmetry.space_group_name_H-M   'P 1'
#
loop_
_entity.id
_entity.type
_entity.pdbx_description
1 polymer ?
#
loop_
_entity_poly.entity_id
_entity_poly.type
_entity_poly.pdbx_seq_one_letter_code
_entity_poly.pdbx_strand_id
1 'polypeptide(L)'
;MTGDFANSGPYGGFLAVCIAVVFAAAWKWRDSVNLYDRILFWLSSVSGCLGIVVLPASMSRAGFVALAVSGVVVALTNTGLKSYLKSHKWMALSVMTVIVVVGVGAFCLKKDSALGRFHIWEMELRAIADRPLTGHGYGNALGAYGDAQAEYFEAEERSQERVRIAGCPEYAFNEYLRFGLEFGILGLLLSMAVIVFGVLALFRAGSSLAYGLIAWGIFAMASYPLDVWQLRALLAVFLGAAIGANVKAGKNGKLILVPALVCLSVGLMMIWLPENKRKKEAEDKWLYERRLANFEIFDGMADRLAELYPQLRMKFRYLYDYGYALHKEGRYSESNVILMKGASISSDPMFYNIIGKNFEALGDYDEAERNYIHSHNMVPSRLYPYILLMEMEDKRGDTKQALSYARMALSFPVKERNMSMRDLHDRAEKYYVEHKKD
;
A
#
# COMPACT_ATOMS: atom_id res chain seq x y z
N MET A 1 9.55 3.99 19.04
CA MET A 1 8.21 3.39 19.06
C MET A 1 7.97 2.41 17.91
N THR A 2 8.31 2.73 16.66
CA THR A 2 8.04 1.82 15.52
C THR A 2 9.13 0.77 15.26
N GLY A 3 10.35 0.93 15.81
CA GLY A 3 11.43 -0.06 15.63
C GLY A 3 11.73 -0.30 14.14
N ASP A 4 11.79 -1.56 13.73
CA ASP A 4 12.00 -1.97 12.32
C ASP A 4 10.78 -1.74 11.40
N PHE A 5 9.65 -1.24 11.92
CA PHE A 5 8.52 -0.86 11.09
C PHE A 5 8.76 0.54 10.50
N ALA A 6 8.78 0.61 9.17
CA ALA A 6 8.86 1.88 8.44
C ALA A 6 7.63 2.79 8.64
N ASN A 7 6.49 2.25 9.09
CA ASN A 7 5.25 2.99 9.31
C ASN A 7 4.53 2.53 10.59
N SER A 8 3.99 3.47 11.37
CA SER A 8 3.26 3.20 12.61
C SER A 8 1.91 2.48 12.38
N GLY A 9 1.29 2.64 11.20
CA GLY A 9 0.04 1.99 10.83
C GLY A 9 0.12 0.46 10.87
N PRO A 10 1.01 -0.15 10.08
CA PRO A 10 1.27 -1.60 10.13
C PRO A 10 1.75 -2.10 11.48
N TYR A 11 2.55 -1.32 12.22
CA TYR A 11 2.93 -1.67 13.58
C TYR A 11 1.70 -1.83 14.50
N GLY A 12 0.74 -0.89 14.43
CA GLY A 12 -0.52 -1.01 15.16
C GLY A 12 -1.37 -2.21 14.71
N GLY A 13 -1.35 -2.56 13.42
CA GLY A 13 -1.99 -3.79 12.93
C GLY A 13 -1.34 -5.05 13.48
N PHE A 14 -0.01 -5.10 13.51
CA PHE A 14 0.74 -6.19 14.13
C PHE A 14 0.39 -6.35 15.62
N LEU A 15 0.37 -5.25 16.36
CA LEU A 15 -0.07 -5.26 17.76
C LEU A 15 -1.50 -5.78 17.91
N ALA A 16 -2.44 -5.27 17.11
CA ALA A 16 -3.85 -5.71 17.14
C ALA A 16 -3.99 -7.22 16.93
N VAL A 17 -3.27 -7.79 15.96
CA VAL A 17 -3.24 -9.23 15.68
C VAL A 17 -2.67 -10.02 16.87
N CYS A 18 -1.55 -9.59 17.43
CA CYS A 18 -0.94 -10.23 18.59
C CYS A 18 -1.85 -10.17 19.83
N ILE A 19 -2.44 -9.00 20.09
CA ILE A 19 -3.38 -8.76 21.19
C ILE A 19 -4.60 -9.70 21.08
N ALA A 20 -5.16 -9.84 19.87
CA ALA A 20 -6.28 -10.74 19.61
C ALA A 20 -5.96 -12.20 19.97
N VAL A 21 -4.75 -12.67 19.63
CA VAL A 21 -4.30 -14.03 19.98
C VAL A 21 -4.12 -14.19 21.48
N VAL A 22 -3.38 -13.29 22.14
CA VAL A 22 -3.02 -13.46 23.55
C VAL A 22 -4.21 -13.31 24.48
N PHE A 23 -5.18 -12.41 24.21
CA PHE A 23 -6.38 -12.34 25.04
C PHE A 23 -7.30 -13.55 24.87
N ALA A 24 -7.45 -14.06 23.65
CA ALA A 24 -8.18 -15.30 23.42
C ALA A 24 -7.49 -16.49 24.13
N ALA A 25 -6.16 -16.52 24.14
CA ALA A 25 -5.38 -17.54 24.83
C ALA A 25 -5.49 -17.42 26.36
N ALA A 26 -5.36 -16.21 26.92
CA ALA A 26 -5.56 -15.94 28.34
C ALA A 26 -6.95 -16.39 28.79
N TRP A 27 -8.00 -16.07 28.05
CA TRP A 27 -9.35 -16.49 28.40
C TRP A 27 -9.49 -18.02 28.44
N LYS A 28 -8.82 -18.75 27.52
CA LYS A 28 -8.83 -20.22 27.49
C LYS A 28 -8.21 -20.84 28.74
N TRP A 29 -7.20 -20.22 29.34
CA TRP A 29 -6.46 -20.77 30.47
C TRP A 29 -6.86 -20.20 31.84
N ARG A 30 -7.83 -19.27 31.90
CA ARG A 30 -8.16 -18.52 33.13
C ARG A 30 -8.52 -19.43 34.32
N ASP A 31 -9.27 -20.50 34.07
CA ASP A 31 -9.81 -21.39 35.10
C ASP A 31 -8.94 -22.65 35.28
N SER A 32 -7.76 -22.73 34.64
CA SER A 32 -6.88 -23.89 34.76
C SER A 32 -6.17 -23.93 36.11
N VAL A 33 -6.12 -25.12 36.69
CA VAL A 33 -5.44 -25.39 37.97
C VAL A 33 -3.95 -25.73 37.74
N ASN A 34 -3.57 -26.06 36.50
CA ASN A 34 -2.19 -26.43 36.16
C ASN A 34 -1.25 -25.20 36.21
N LEU A 35 -0.09 -25.35 36.87
CA LEU A 35 0.93 -24.32 36.96
C LEU A 35 1.38 -23.81 35.58
N TYR A 36 1.55 -24.72 34.61
CA TYR A 36 1.97 -24.35 33.26
C TYR A 36 0.94 -23.43 32.57
N ASP A 37 -0.34 -23.78 32.64
CA ASP A 37 -1.41 -22.97 32.05
C ASP A 37 -1.58 -21.63 32.77
N ARG A 38 -1.34 -21.59 34.08
CA ARG A 38 -1.35 -20.32 34.86
C ARG A 38 -0.21 -19.40 34.46
N ILE A 39 0.98 -19.93 34.20
CA ILE A 39 2.11 -19.15 33.67
C ILE A 39 1.72 -18.57 32.31
N LEU A 40 1.16 -19.39 31.41
CA LEU A 40 0.72 -18.95 30.10
C LEU A 40 -0.40 -17.91 30.17
N PHE A 41 -1.33 -18.05 31.12
CA PHE A 41 -2.37 -17.06 31.40
C PHE A 41 -1.78 -15.69 31.76
N TRP A 42 -0.88 -15.65 32.74
CA TRP A 42 -0.26 -14.40 33.19
C TRP A 42 0.60 -13.76 32.11
N LEU A 43 1.42 -14.56 31.41
CA LEU A 43 2.24 -14.08 30.31
C LEU A 43 1.37 -13.45 29.21
N SER A 44 0.31 -14.16 28.80
CA SER A 44 -0.61 -13.69 27.76
C SER A 44 -1.36 -12.42 28.19
N SER A 45 -1.80 -12.36 29.44
CA SER A 45 -2.53 -11.21 29.99
C SER A 45 -1.64 -9.97 30.08
N VAL A 46 -0.42 -10.10 30.61
CA VAL A 46 0.53 -9.00 30.73
C VAL A 46 0.93 -8.49 29.34
N SER A 47 1.28 -9.39 28.41
CA SER A 47 1.60 -9.01 27.03
C SER A 47 0.42 -8.32 26.32
N GLY A 48 -0.80 -8.81 26.51
CA GLY A 48 -2.01 -8.19 25.97
C GLY A 48 -2.25 -6.78 26.53
N CYS A 49 -2.12 -6.60 27.85
CA CYS A 49 -2.26 -5.30 28.51
C CYS A 49 -1.20 -4.29 28.04
N LEU A 50 0.07 -4.71 27.94
CA LEU A 50 1.13 -3.89 27.37
C LEU A 50 0.80 -3.49 25.92
N GLY A 51 0.31 -4.43 25.12
CA GLY A 51 -0.13 -4.16 23.75
C GLY A 51 -1.24 -3.09 23.67
N ILE A 52 -2.27 -3.17 24.53
CA ILE A 52 -3.35 -2.18 24.59
C ILE A 52 -2.81 -0.79 24.91
N VAL A 53 -1.84 -0.67 25.83
CA VAL A 53 -1.25 0.63 26.20
C VAL A 53 -0.50 1.25 25.03
N VAL A 54 0.17 0.43 24.21
CA VAL A 54 0.98 0.90 23.09
C VAL A 54 0.15 1.18 21.82
N LEU A 55 -0.97 0.46 21.62
CA LEU A 55 -1.77 0.55 20.40
C LEU A 55 -2.27 1.98 20.07
N PRO A 56 -2.76 2.81 21.03
CA PRO A 56 -3.11 4.21 20.77
C PRO A 56 -1.98 5.05 20.20
N ALA A 57 -0.75 4.83 20.69
CA ALA A 57 0.43 5.54 20.20
C ALA A 57 0.76 5.21 18.74
N SER A 58 0.30 4.07 18.21
CA SER A 58 0.47 3.70 16.80
C SER A 58 -0.42 4.51 15.85
N MET A 59 -1.52 5.09 16.36
CA MET A 59 -2.56 5.80 15.59
C MET A 59 -3.17 4.95 14.44
N SER A 60 -3.11 3.62 14.53
CA SER A 60 -3.60 2.70 13.50
C SER A 60 -5.10 2.43 13.63
N ARG A 61 -5.92 3.24 12.94
CA ARG A 61 -7.40 3.08 12.89
C ARG A 61 -7.82 1.67 12.44
N ALA A 62 -7.18 1.14 11.40
CA ALA A 62 -7.44 -0.21 10.90
C ALA A 62 -7.08 -1.28 11.96
N GLY A 63 -6.00 -1.08 12.73
CA GLY A 63 -5.64 -1.96 13.84
C GLY A 63 -6.69 -1.99 14.95
N PHE A 64 -7.24 -0.83 15.33
CA PHE A 64 -8.35 -0.76 16.29
C PHE A 64 -9.60 -1.50 15.81
N VAL A 65 -10.00 -1.30 14.55
CA VAL A 65 -11.16 -1.99 13.96
C VAL A 65 -10.92 -3.50 13.94
N ALA A 66 -9.73 -3.94 13.51
CA ALA A 66 -9.35 -5.36 13.50
C ALA A 66 -9.43 -6.00 14.88
N LEU A 67 -8.89 -5.33 15.91
CA LEU A 67 -8.95 -5.81 17.28
C LEU A 67 -10.39 -5.85 17.81
N ALA A 68 -11.20 -4.82 17.54
CA ALA A 68 -12.59 -4.76 17.96
C ALA A 68 -13.43 -5.88 17.34
N VAL A 69 -13.32 -6.10 16.02
CA VAL A 69 -14.03 -7.18 15.32
C VAL A 69 -13.61 -8.54 15.88
N SER A 70 -12.30 -8.76 16.04
CA SER A 70 -11.82 -10.00 16.64
C SER A 70 -12.34 -10.20 18.07
N GLY A 71 -12.37 -9.14 18.89
CA GLY A 71 -12.91 -9.19 20.25
C GLY A 71 -14.41 -9.52 20.30
N VAL A 72 -15.20 -8.98 19.37
CA VAL A 72 -16.61 -9.34 19.20
C VAL A 72 -16.74 -10.82 18.86
N VAL A 73 -15.91 -11.35 17.94
CA VAL A 73 -15.96 -12.78 17.61
C VAL A 73 -15.61 -13.64 18.82
N VAL A 74 -14.58 -13.29 19.60
CA VAL A 74 -14.25 -13.98 20.88
C VAL A 74 -15.45 -13.99 21.84
N ALA A 75 -16.12 -12.85 21.98
CA ALA A 75 -17.30 -12.72 22.85
C ALA A 75 -18.49 -13.56 22.38
N LEU A 76 -18.66 -13.77 21.07
CA LEU A 76 -19.77 -14.54 20.50
C LEU A 76 -19.53 -16.05 20.54
N THR A 77 -18.28 -16.49 20.34
CA THR A 77 -17.92 -17.92 20.27
C THR A 77 -17.64 -18.53 21.64
N ASN A 78 -17.22 -17.73 22.63
CA ASN A 78 -16.97 -18.24 23.97
C ASN A 78 -18.21 -18.12 24.88
N THR A 79 -18.81 -19.25 25.23
CA THR A 79 -20.06 -19.32 26.02
C THR A 79 -19.94 -18.67 27.40
N GLY A 80 -18.79 -18.82 28.07
CA GLY A 80 -18.53 -18.20 29.37
C GLY A 80 -18.44 -16.68 29.28
N LEU A 81 -17.72 -16.15 28.30
CA LEU A 81 -17.61 -14.71 28.07
C LEU A 81 -18.95 -14.11 27.63
N LYS A 82 -19.68 -14.80 26.77
CA LYS A 82 -21.02 -14.41 26.31
C LYS A 82 -22.00 -14.30 27.47
N SER A 83 -22.01 -15.28 28.38
CA SER A 83 -22.85 -15.26 29.58
C SER A 83 -22.47 -14.11 30.51
N TYR A 84 -21.17 -13.91 30.74
CA TYR A 84 -20.65 -12.83 31.56
C TYR A 84 -21.00 -11.42 31.03
N LEU A 85 -20.86 -11.20 29.72
CA LEU A 85 -21.25 -9.93 29.10
C LEU A 85 -22.76 -9.70 29.13
N LYS A 86 -23.56 -10.76 29.01
CA LYS A 86 -25.02 -10.67 29.18
C LYS A 86 -25.42 -10.31 30.60
N SER A 87 -24.76 -10.88 31.61
CA SER A 87 -25.03 -10.54 33.02
C SER A 87 -24.55 -9.14 33.38
N HIS A 88 -23.51 -8.63 32.72
CA HIS A 88 -22.95 -7.29 32.92
C HIS A 88 -23.24 -6.36 31.73
N LYS A 89 -24.47 -6.40 31.19
CA LYS A 89 -24.85 -5.68 29.96
C LYS A 89 -24.54 -4.18 29.96
N TRP A 90 -24.64 -3.52 31.11
CA TRP A 90 -24.36 -2.08 31.25
C TRP A 90 -22.87 -1.76 31.15
N MET A 91 -22.00 -2.64 31.68
CA MET A 91 -20.55 -2.52 31.52
C MET A 91 -20.14 -2.80 30.06
N ALA A 92 -20.73 -3.81 29.44
CA ALA A 92 -20.50 -4.09 28.01
C ALA A 92 -20.93 -2.91 27.14
N LEU A 93 -22.08 -2.29 27.44
CA LEU A 93 -22.59 -1.12 26.75
C LEU A 93 -21.71 0.12 26.96
N SER A 94 -21.20 0.34 28.18
CA SER A 94 -20.30 1.47 28.45
C SER A 94 -18.98 1.34 27.70
N VAL A 95 -18.36 0.15 27.70
CA VAL A 95 -17.14 -0.13 26.93
C VAL A 95 -17.39 0.05 25.43
N MET A 96 -18.50 -0.47 24.91
CA MET A 96 -18.87 -0.29 23.50
C MET A 96 -19.06 1.19 23.15
N THR A 97 -19.76 1.95 24.00
CA THR A 97 -19.96 3.39 23.82
C THR A 97 -18.62 4.13 23.80
N VAL A 98 -17.69 3.82 24.70
CA VAL A 98 -16.35 4.43 24.72
C VAL A 98 -15.58 4.12 23.44
N ILE A 99 -15.61 2.87 22.96
CA ILE A 99 -14.97 2.48 21.70
C ILE A 99 -15.56 3.25 20.52
N VAL A 100 -16.88 3.36 20.44
CA VAL A 100 -17.57 4.11 19.37
C VAL A 100 -17.23 5.60 19.44
N VAL A 101 -17.29 6.23 20.61
CA VAL A 101 -16.96 7.66 20.78
C VAL A 101 -15.51 7.94 20.41
N VAL A 102 -14.57 7.10 20.86
CA VAL A 102 -13.14 7.23 20.50
C VAL A 102 -12.94 6.99 19.01
N GLY A 103 -13.63 6.01 18.42
CA GLY A 103 -13.57 5.70 16.99
C GLY A 103 -14.09 6.85 16.12
N VAL A 104 -15.25 7.41 16.47
CA VAL A 104 -15.84 8.57 15.79
C VAL A 104 -14.96 9.80 15.97
N GLY A 105 -14.45 10.05 17.17
CA GLY A 105 -13.48 11.13 17.43
C GLY A 105 -12.23 11.00 16.56
N ALA A 106 -11.64 9.80 16.49
CA ALA A 106 -10.48 9.52 15.64
C ALA A 106 -10.78 9.65 14.14
N PHE A 107 -12.00 9.33 13.70
CA PHE A 107 -12.47 9.55 12.34
C PHE A 107 -12.58 11.06 12.03
N CYS A 108 -13.25 11.82 12.88
CA CYS A 108 -13.42 13.27 12.72
C CYS A 108 -12.09 14.02 12.72
N LEU A 109 -11.11 13.59 13.52
CA LEU A 109 -9.76 14.18 13.55
C LEU A 109 -8.97 13.98 12.24
N LYS A 110 -9.28 12.96 11.43
CA LYS A 110 -8.59 12.65 10.17
C LYS A 110 -9.58 12.30 9.05
N LYS A 111 -10.61 13.13 8.88
CA LYS A 111 -11.69 12.94 7.89
C LYS A 111 -11.16 12.79 6.47
N ASP A 112 -10.30 13.72 6.01
CA ASP A 112 -9.73 13.69 4.66
C ASP A 112 -8.97 12.39 4.37
N SER A 113 -8.27 11.84 5.36
CA SER A 113 -7.55 10.58 5.20
C SER A 113 -8.48 9.36 5.08
N ALA A 114 -9.65 9.38 5.70
CA ALA A 114 -10.63 8.31 5.55
C ALA A 114 -11.37 8.41 4.21
N LEU A 115 -11.76 9.62 3.80
CA LEU A 115 -12.35 9.87 2.49
C LEU A 115 -11.39 9.50 1.34
N GLY A 116 -10.10 9.80 1.50
CA GLY A 116 -9.07 9.37 0.55
C GLY A 116 -8.99 7.86 0.38
N ARG A 117 -9.23 7.06 1.44
CA ARG A 117 -9.27 5.58 1.33
C ARG A 117 -10.48 5.10 0.52
N PHE A 118 -11.65 5.68 0.76
CA PHE A 118 -12.85 5.35 -0.02
C PHE A 118 -12.68 5.73 -1.49
N HIS A 119 -12.09 6.90 -1.77
CA HIS A 119 -11.75 7.30 -3.13
C HIS A 119 -10.76 6.33 -3.78
N ILE A 120 -9.72 5.90 -3.05
CA ILE A 120 -8.77 4.91 -3.55
C ILE A 120 -9.51 3.63 -3.94
N TRP A 121 -10.33 3.07 -3.05
CA TRP A 121 -11.07 1.84 -3.31
C TRP A 121 -12.05 1.97 -4.49
N GLU A 122 -12.63 3.16 -4.70
CA GLU A 122 -13.47 3.42 -5.87
C GLU A 122 -12.67 3.28 -7.16
N MET A 123 -11.46 3.83 -7.23
CA MET A 123 -10.60 3.70 -8.41
C MET A 123 -10.11 2.26 -8.59
N GLU A 124 -9.76 1.58 -7.50
CA GLU A 124 -9.40 0.15 -7.55
C GLU A 124 -10.56 -0.71 -8.09
N LEU A 125 -11.80 -0.45 -7.65
CA LEU A 125 -12.98 -1.15 -8.16
C LEU A 125 -13.26 -0.85 -9.64
N ARG A 126 -13.05 0.40 -10.09
CA ARG A 126 -13.15 0.76 -11.52
C ARG A 126 -12.13 0.00 -12.36
N ALA A 127 -10.87 -0.05 -11.92
CA ALA A 127 -9.82 -0.80 -12.59
C ALA A 127 -10.09 -2.32 -12.63
N ILE A 128 -10.71 -2.89 -11.57
CA ILE A 128 -11.17 -4.29 -11.58
C ILE A 128 -12.31 -4.49 -12.59
N ALA A 129 -13.24 -3.52 -12.69
CA ALA A 129 -14.37 -3.60 -13.61
C ALA A 129 -13.94 -3.55 -15.09
N ASP A 130 -12.82 -2.91 -15.41
CA ASP A 130 -12.21 -2.93 -16.75
C ASP A 130 -11.71 -4.34 -17.14
N ARG A 131 -11.02 -5.05 -16.22
CA ARG A 131 -10.47 -6.40 -16.46
C ARG A 131 -10.88 -7.41 -15.38
N PRO A 132 -12.17 -7.79 -15.29
CA PRO A 132 -12.69 -8.54 -14.16
C PRO A 132 -12.20 -10.00 -14.09
N LEU A 133 -11.81 -10.59 -15.23
CA LEU A 133 -11.42 -12.01 -15.29
C LEU A 133 -9.91 -12.22 -15.21
N THR A 134 -9.13 -11.40 -15.92
CA THR A 134 -7.67 -11.57 -16.02
C THR A 134 -6.91 -10.68 -15.04
N GLY A 135 -7.51 -9.57 -14.60
CA GLY A 135 -6.79 -8.48 -13.96
C GLY A 135 -5.79 -7.82 -14.91
N HIS A 136 -4.90 -7.03 -14.31
CA HIS A 136 -3.85 -6.24 -14.96
C HIS A 136 -2.47 -6.89 -14.90
N GLY A 137 -2.36 -8.06 -14.25
CA GLY A 137 -1.12 -8.82 -14.11
C GLY A 137 -0.37 -8.55 -12.80
N TYR A 138 0.51 -9.50 -12.45
CA TYR A 138 1.26 -9.48 -11.20
C TYR A 138 2.10 -8.21 -11.04
N GLY A 139 1.93 -7.52 -9.91
CA GLY A 139 2.66 -6.30 -9.57
C GLY A 139 2.17 -5.02 -10.24
N ASN A 140 1.16 -5.09 -11.10
CA ASN A 140 0.66 -3.92 -11.85
C ASN A 140 -0.50 -3.18 -11.15
N ALA A 141 -0.86 -3.56 -9.92
CA ALA A 141 -2.02 -3.00 -9.21
C ALA A 141 -2.01 -1.47 -9.11
N LEU A 142 -0.86 -0.88 -8.76
CA LEU A 142 -0.74 0.58 -8.61
C LEU A 142 -0.72 1.33 -9.94
N GLY A 143 -0.21 0.72 -11.01
CA GLY A 143 -0.30 1.29 -12.36
C GLY A 143 -1.75 1.32 -12.83
N ALA A 144 -2.46 0.19 -12.70
CA ALA A 144 -3.88 0.10 -13.05
C ALA A 144 -4.76 1.07 -12.24
N TYR A 145 -4.46 1.25 -10.95
CA TYR A 145 -5.08 2.31 -10.13
C TYR A 145 -4.84 3.69 -10.73
N GLY A 146 -3.59 4.00 -11.10
CA GLY A 146 -3.19 5.29 -11.64
C GLY A 146 -3.91 5.61 -12.94
N ASP A 147 -3.99 4.64 -13.84
CA ASP A 147 -4.68 4.78 -15.13
C ASP A 147 -6.20 4.96 -14.94
N ALA A 148 -6.83 4.18 -14.04
CA ALA A 148 -8.24 4.37 -13.71
C ALA A 148 -8.54 5.71 -13.04
N GLN A 149 -7.60 6.25 -12.25
CA GLN A 149 -7.73 7.59 -11.69
C GLN A 149 -7.61 8.66 -12.79
N ALA A 150 -6.70 8.49 -13.75
CA ALA A 150 -6.58 9.40 -14.89
C ALA A 150 -7.87 9.44 -15.72
N GLU A 151 -8.39 8.28 -16.11
CA GLU A 151 -9.66 8.17 -16.85
C GLU A 151 -10.83 8.81 -16.08
N TYR A 152 -10.87 8.62 -14.75
CA TYR A 152 -11.91 9.18 -13.90
C TYR A 152 -11.96 10.72 -13.91
N PHE A 153 -10.80 11.38 -13.97
CA PHE A 153 -10.69 12.84 -14.02
C PHE A 153 -10.72 13.40 -15.45
N GLU A 154 -10.42 12.58 -16.46
CA GLU A 154 -10.54 12.96 -17.87
C GLU A 154 -12.00 13.04 -18.34
N ALA A 155 -12.84 12.10 -17.89
CA ALA A 155 -14.20 11.97 -18.40
C ALA A 155 -15.11 13.18 -18.12
N GLU A 156 -15.03 13.78 -16.92
CA GLU A 156 -15.88 14.89 -16.51
C GLU A 156 -15.21 15.72 -15.40
N GLU A 157 -15.50 17.02 -15.34
CA GLU A 157 -15.09 17.87 -14.23
C GLU A 157 -15.61 17.35 -12.89
N ARG A 158 -14.72 17.25 -11.91
CA ARG A 158 -15.01 16.71 -10.58
C ARG A 158 -15.01 17.79 -9.52
N SER A 159 -15.74 17.55 -8.44
CA SER A 159 -15.78 18.47 -7.31
C SER A 159 -14.39 18.70 -6.71
N GLN A 160 -14.16 19.91 -6.19
CA GLN A 160 -12.89 20.30 -5.56
C GLN A 160 -12.49 19.39 -4.38
N GLU A 161 -13.47 18.76 -3.72
CA GLU A 161 -13.19 17.76 -2.67
C GLU A 161 -12.51 16.51 -3.25
N ARG A 162 -12.96 16.01 -4.42
CA ARG A 162 -12.39 14.83 -5.08
C ARG A 162 -10.99 15.12 -5.60
N VAL A 163 -10.79 16.29 -6.20
CA VAL A 163 -9.46 16.75 -6.64
C VAL A 163 -8.49 16.84 -5.46
N ARG A 164 -8.95 17.31 -4.29
CA ARG A 164 -8.11 17.45 -3.09
C ARG A 164 -7.67 16.13 -2.48
N ILE A 165 -8.52 15.09 -2.53
CA ILE A 165 -8.22 13.78 -1.93
C ILE A 165 -7.52 12.82 -2.91
N ALA A 166 -7.56 13.10 -4.21
CA ALA A 166 -6.85 12.33 -5.22
C ALA A 166 -5.34 12.45 -5.04
N GLY A 167 -4.67 11.31 -5.05
CA GLY A 167 -3.24 11.24 -4.82
C GLY A 167 -2.64 9.97 -5.43
N CYS A 168 -1.35 9.77 -5.23
CA CYS A 168 -0.60 8.63 -5.75
C CYS A 168 -0.18 7.70 -4.59
N PRO A 169 -0.99 6.69 -4.23
CA PRO A 169 -0.67 5.78 -3.13
C PRO A 169 0.56 4.89 -3.45
N GLU A 170 1.50 4.79 -2.52
CA GLU A 170 2.65 3.88 -2.66
C GLU A 170 2.32 2.40 -2.37
N TYR A 171 1.14 2.13 -1.79
CA TYR A 171 0.68 0.79 -1.40
C TYR A 171 -0.79 0.64 -1.74
N ALA A 172 -1.20 -0.59 -2.08
CA ALA A 172 -2.61 -0.94 -2.16
C ALA A 172 -3.15 -1.06 -0.72
N PHE A 173 -4.03 -0.15 -0.30
CA PHE A 173 -4.52 -0.12 1.07
C PHE A 173 -5.70 -1.07 1.32
N ASN A 174 -5.82 -2.10 0.49
CA ASN A 174 -6.70 -3.23 0.63
C ASN A 174 -6.11 -4.42 -0.15
N GLU A 175 -5.65 -5.44 0.55
CA GLU A 175 -4.99 -6.59 -0.08
C GLU A 175 -5.94 -7.40 -0.98
N TYR A 176 -7.23 -7.45 -0.62
CA TYR A 176 -8.22 -8.17 -1.41
C TYR A 176 -8.47 -7.46 -2.76
N LEU A 177 -8.57 -6.12 -2.74
CA LEU A 177 -8.66 -5.33 -3.96
C LEU A 177 -7.37 -5.38 -4.76
N ARG A 178 -6.19 -5.40 -4.11
CA ARG A 178 -4.91 -5.66 -4.79
C ARG A 178 -4.93 -6.96 -5.58
N PHE A 179 -5.33 -8.08 -4.98
CA PHE A 179 -5.47 -9.34 -5.71
C PHE A 179 -6.53 -9.27 -6.82
N GLY A 180 -7.59 -8.49 -6.61
CA GLY A 180 -8.58 -8.15 -7.62
C GLY A 180 -7.97 -7.43 -8.84
N LEU A 181 -7.11 -6.44 -8.59
CA LEU A 181 -6.43 -5.69 -9.65
C LEU A 181 -5.44 -6.56 -10.41
N GLU A 182 -4.65 -7.37 -9.71
CA GLU A 182 -3.59 -8.19 -10.35
C GLU A 182 -4.17 -9.40 -11.10
N PHE A 183 -5.22 -10.04 -10.58
CA PHE A 183 -5.71 -11.33 -11.08
C PHE A 183 -7.23 -11.41 -11.29
N GLY A 184 -7.93 -10.27 -11.27
CA GLY A 184 -9.38 -10.20 -11.42
C GLY A 184 -10.15 -10.70 -10.19
N ILE A 185 -11.47 -10.82 -10.35
CA ILE A 185 -12.41 -11.27 -9.32
C ILE A 185 -12.01 -12.63 -8.74
N LEU A 186 -11.42 -13.51 -9.56
CA LEU A 186 -10.94 -14.81 -9.08
C LEU A 186 -9.83 -14.66 -8.02
N GLY A 187 -8.86 -13.78 -8.23
CA GLY A 187 -7.80 -13.50 -7.26
C GLY A 187 -8.35 -12.91 -5.96
N LEU A 188 -9.28 -11.96 -6.07
CA LEU A 188 -9.98 -11.38 -4.93
C LEU A 188 -10.70 -12.46 -4.12
N LEU A 189 -11.54 -13.28 -4.75
CA LEU A 189 -12.31 -14.33 -4.06
C LEU A 189 -11.40 -15.39 -3.45
N LEU A 190 -10.33 -15.79 -4.15
CA LEU A 190 -9.37 -16.78 -3.64
C LEU A 190 -8.63 -16.25 -2.41
N SER A 191 -8.20 -14.99 -2.42
CA SER A 191 -7.54 -14.38 -1.26
C SER A 191 -8.45 -14.28 -0.04
N MET A 192 -9.74 -13.98 -0.22
CA MET A 192 -10.74 -14.05 0.85
C MET A 192 -10.97 -15.48 1.34
N ALA A 193 -11.08 -16.44 0.41
CA ALA A 193 -11.31 -17.85 0.71
C ALA A 193 -10.19 -18.44 1.57
N VAL A 194 -8.92 -18.13 1.29
CA VAL A 194 -7.77 -18.59 2.10
C VAL A 194 -7.92 -18.17 3.56
N ILE A 195 -8.32 -16.93 3.81
CA ILE A 195 -8.52 -16.41 5.17
C ILE A 195 -9.72 -17.10 5.83
N VAL A 196 -10.87 -17.17 5.14
CA VAL A 196 -12.09 -17.79 5.68
C VAL A 196 -11.86 -19.26 6.02
N PHE A 197 -11.29 -20.05 5.11
CA PHE A 197 -11.02 -21.46 5.34
C PHE A 197 -9.96 -21.67 6.43
N GLY A 198 -8.93 -20.81 6.49
CA GLY A 198 -7.95 -20.82 7.58
C GLY A 198 -8.59 -20.59 8.96
N VAL A 199 -9.49 -19.60 9.06
CA VAL A 199 -10.24 -19.31 10.29
C VAL A 199 -11.12 -20.49 10.69
N LEU A 200 -11.89 -21.04 9.75
CA LEU A 200 -12.75 -22.19 10.01
C LEU A 200 -11.96 -23.42 10.46
N ALA A 201 -10.81 -23.67 9.83
CA ALA A 201 -9.88 -24.74 10.21
C ALA A 201 -9.34 -24.57 11.64
N LEU A 202 -8.95 -23.35 12.02
CA LEU A 202 -8.46 -23.05 13.37
C LEU A 202 -9.56 -23.12 14.43
N PHE A 203 -10.80 -22.73 14.11
CA PHE A 203 -11.94 -22.90 15.01
C PHE A 203 -12.28 -24.36 15.25
N ARG A 204 -12.30 -25.21 14.21
CA ARG A 204 -12.47 -26.66 14.35
C ARG A 204 -11.40 -27.29 15.25
N ALA A 205 -10.20 -26.71 15.26
CA ALA A 205 -9.09 -27.14 16.11
C ALA A 205 -9.12 -26.56 17.54
N GLY A 206 -10.06 -25.67 17.89
CA GLY A 206 -10.11 -25.01 19.19
C GLY A 206 -8.90 -24.12 19.49
N SER A 207 -8.28 -23.55 18.44
CA SER A 207 -7.08 -22.72 18.53
C SER A 207 -7.41 -21.24 18.70
N SER A 208 -6.73 -20.55 19.62
CA SER A 208 -6.83 -19.09 19.79
C SER A 208 -6.26 -18.30 18.60
N LEU A 209 -5.46 -18.95 17.75
CA LEU A 209 -4.91 -18.33 16.54
C LEU A 209 -5.99 -17.91 15.54
N ALA A 210 -7.19 -18.51 15.60
CA ALA A 210 -8.32 -18.13 14.75
C ALA A 210 -8.64 -16.63 14.87
N TYR A 211 -8.60 -16.09 16.09
CA TYR A 211 -8.88 -14.68 16.36
C TYR A 211 -7.77 -13.77 15.84
N GLY A 212 -6.51 -14.20 15.91
CA GLY A 212 -5.39 -13.51 15.25
C GLY A 212 -5.56 -13.44 13.74
N LEU A 213 -5.96 -14.55 13.10
CA LEU A 213 -6.19 -14.59 11.65
C LEU A 213 -7.40 -13.73 11.23
N ILE A 214 -8.46 -13.65 12.06
CA ILE A 214 -9.57 -12.72 11.85
C ILE A 214 -9.09 -11.28 11.92
N ALA A 215 -8.35 -10.91 12.97
CA ALA A 215 -7.78 -9.57 13.09
C ALA A 215 -6.88 -9.24 11.89
N TRP A 216 -6.06 -10.19 11.44
CA TRP A 216 -5.20 -10.03 10.27
C TRP A 216 -6.03 -9.79 9.00
N GLY A 217 -7.08 -10.58 8.77
CA GLY A 217 -7.96 -10.44 7.60
C GLY A 217 -8.70 -9.10 7.58
N ILE A 218 -9.25 -8.67 8.72
CA ILE A 218 -9.91 -7.37 8.83
C ILE A 218 -8.90 -6.22 8.63
N PHE A 219 -7.70 -6.35 9.17
CA PHE A 219 -6.64 -5.37 8.96
C PHE A 219 -6.23 -5.26 7.48
N ALA A 220 -6.21 -6.39 6.75
CA ALA A 220 -5.90 -6.45 5.33
C ALA A 220 -6.93 -5.73 4.43
N MET A 221 -8.16 -5.49 4.91
CA MET A 221 -9.18 -4.73 4.16
C MET A 221 -8.86 -3.24 4.06
N ALA A 222 -8.05 -2.70 4.97
CA ALA A 222 -7.77 -1.25 5.06
C ALA A 222 -6.28 -0.93 5.22
N SER A 223 -5.42 -1.90 4.97
CA SER A 223 -3.97 -1.79 5.07
C SER A 223 -3.26 -2.78 4.13
N TYR A 224 -1.94 -2.83 4.22
CA TYR A 224 -1.04 -3.57 3.34
C TYR A 224 -0.16 -4.58 4.12
N PRO A 225 -0.74 -5.50 4.92
CA PRO A 225 0.02 -6.45 5.72
C PRO A 225 0.94 -7.36 4.90
N LEU A 226 0.65 -7.61 3.61
CA LEU A 226 1.50 -8.38 2.73
C LEU A 226 2.67 -7.59 2.18
N ASP A 227 2.85 -6.30 2.44
CA ASP A 227 4.11 -5.61 2.16
C ASP A 227 5.04 -5.56 3.39
N VAL A 228 4.57 -6.04 4.54
CA VAL A 228 5.26 -5.99 5.83
C VAL A 228 5.66 -7.39 6.27
N TRP A 229 6.96 -7.67 6.34
CA TRP A 229 7.46 -9.04 6.53
C TRP A 229 7.00 -9.68 7.85
N GLN A 230 6.86 -8.90 8.92
CA GLN A 230 6.38 -9.37 10.22
C GLN A 230 4.94 -9.90 10.12
N LEU A 231 4.08 -9.22 9.36
CA LEU A 231 2.69 -9.60 9.15
C LEU A 231 2.55 -10.77 8.15
N ARG A 232 3.45 -10.89 7.17
CA ARG A 232 3.58 -12.10 6.34
C ARG A 232 3.96 -13.33 7.18
N ALA A 233 4.90 -13.17 8.10
CA ALA A 233 5.32 -14.26 8.99
C ALA A 233 4.17 -14.73 9.89
N LEU A 234 3.39 -13.80 10.46
CA LEU A 234 2.19 -14.15 11.23
C LEU A 234 1.15 -14.90 10.38
N LEU A 235 0.89 -14.43 9.16
CA LEU A 235 -0.02 -15.14 8.25
C LEU A 235 0.45 -16.58 7.98
N ALA A 236 1.75 -16.77 7.71
CA ALA A 236 2.33 -18.09 7.49
C ALA A 236 2.17 -19.00 8.72
N VAL A 237 2.37 -18.46 9.94
CA VAL A 237 2.14 -19.20 11.20
C VAL A 237 0.67 -19.60 11.33
N PHE A 238 -0.27 -18.68 11.08
CA PHE A 238 -1.70 -18.97 11.19
C PHE A 238 -2.17 -20.02 10.18
N LEU A 239 -1.79 -19.87 8.91
CA LEU A 239 -2.14 -20.83 7.86
C LEU A 239 -1.45 -22.18 8.07
N GLY A 240 -0.18 -22.19 8.49
CA GLY A 240 0.54 -23.40 8.85
C GLY A 240 -0.13 -24.15 10.01
N ALA A 241 -0.56 -23.43 11.05
CA ALA A 241 -1.31 -24.00 12.15
C ALA A 241 -2.69 -24.53 11.70
N ALA A 242 -3.38 -23.80 10.81
CA ALA A 242 -4.67 -24.21 10.25
C ALA A 242 -4.55 -25.53 9.48
N ILE A 243 -3.54 -25.65 8.63
CA ILE A 243 -3.25 -26.88 7.87
C ILE A 243 -2.86 -28.00 8.83
N GLY A 244 -1.87 -27.77 9.69
CA GLY A 244 -1.31 -28.78 10.60
C GLY A 244 -2.32 -29.36 11.58
N ALA A 245 -3.29 -28.56 12.03
CA ALA A 245 -4.36 -29.03 12.91
C ALA A 245 -5.32 -30.03 12.24
N ASN A 246 -5.43 -29.98 10.91
CA ASN A 246 -6.35 -30.83 10.13
C ASN A 246 -5.66 -32.02 9.45
N VAL A 247 -4.32 -32.11 9.52
CA VAL A 247 -3.58 -33.28 9.01
C VAL A 247 -3.80 -34.48 9.93
N LYS A 248 -4.52 -35.49 9.41
CA LYS A 248 -4.68 -36.81 10.04
C LYS A 248 -3.42 -37.67 9.85
N ALA A 249 -2.31 -37.26 10.45
CA ALA A 249 -1.10 -38.08 10.52
C ALA A 249 -0.99 -38.72 11.91
N GLY A 250 -0.72 -40.03 11.96
CA GLY A 250 -0.36 -40.73 13.21
C GLY A 250 0.93 -40.16 13.81
N LYS A 251 1.23 -40.48 15.09
CA LYS A 251 2.45 -39.98 15.79
C LYS A 251 3.72 -40.13 14.94
N ASN A 252 3.89 -41.27 14.28
CA ASN A 252 5.05 -41.57 13.44
C ASN A 252 5.05 -40.77 12.13
N GLY A 253 3.87 -40.50 11.54
CA GLY A 253 3.74 -39.66 10.35
C GLY A 253 4.05 -38.18 10.64
N LYS A 254 3.65 -37.67 11.81
CA LYS A 254 4.03 -36.31 12.26
C LYS A 254 5.53 -36.18 12.51
N LEU A 255 6.17 -37.25 13.00
CA LEU A 255 7.62 -37.31 13.23
C LEU A 255 8.44 -37.21 11.94
N ILE A 256 7.87 -37.57 10.79
CA ILE A 256 8.52 -37.49 9.47
C ILE A 256 8.11 -36.21 8.72
N LEU A 257 6.83 -35.85 8.78
CA LEU A 257 6.27 -34.70 8.08
C LEU A 257 6.84 -33.36 8.58
N VAL A 258 7.02 -33.20 9.89
CA VAL A 258 7.53 -31.96 10.48
C VAL A 258 8.99 -31.72 10.06
N PRO A 259 9.93 -32.68 10.21
CA PRO A 259 11.28 -32.52 9.67
C PRO A 259 11.31 -32.32 8.15
N ALA A 260 10.48 -33.02 7.38
CA ALA A 260 10.43 -32.84 5.92
C ALA A 260 10.01 -31.42 5.52
N LEU A 261 9.02 -30.84 6.19
CA LEU A 261 8.60 -29.45 5.97
C LEU A 261 9.67 -28.44 6.42
N VAL A 262 10.38 -28.72 7.51
CA VAL A 262 11.52 -27.91 7.95
C VAL A 262 12.68 -27.99 6.96
N CYS A 263 13.01 -29.19 6.45
CA CYS A 263 14.02 -29.36 5.43
C CYS A 263 13.63 -28.67 4.12
N LEU A 264 12.35 -28.73 3.73
CA LEU A 264 11.83 -28.02 2.55
C LEU A 264 11.91 -26.49 2.74
N SER A 265 11.51 -25.96 3.90
CA SER A 265 11.57 -24.53 4.17
C SER A 265 13.01 -24.02 4.25
N VAL A 266 13.93 -24.79 4.87
CA VAL A 266 15.37 -24.50 4.87
C VAL A 266 15.94 -24.59 3.45
N GLY A 267 15.55 -25.59 2.66
CA GLY A 267 15.98 -25.74 1.26
C GLY A 267 15.51 -24.57 0.38
N LEU A 268 14.24 -24.17 0.50
CA LEU A 268 13.72 -22.97 -0.15
C LEU A 268 14.47 -21.72 0.33
N MET A 269 14.72 -21.57 1.63
CA MET A 269 15.51 -20.47 2.16
C MET A 269 16.92 -20.43 1.56
N MET A 270 17.59 -21.57 1.40
CA MET A 270 18.92 -21.66 0.78
C MET A 270 18.93 -21.27 -0.70
N ILE A 271 17.84 -21.52 -1.44
CA ILE A 271 17.66 -21.05 -2.82
C ILE A 271 17.44 -19.53 -2.86
N TRP A 272 16.68 -19.00 -1.90
CA TRP A 272 16.33 -17.58 -1.83
C TRP A 272 17.48 -16.68 -1.32
N LEU A 273 18.37 -17.20 -0.47
CA LEU A 273 19.44 -16.42 0.17
C LEU A 273 20.42 -15.76 -0.82
N PRO A 274 20.99 -16.46 -1.82
CA PRO A 274 21.88 -15.85 -2.80
C PRO A 274 21.20 -14.75 -3.62
N GLU A 275 19.97 -14.99 -4.07
CA GLU A 275 19.23 -14.02 -4.87
C GLU A 275 18.89 -12.77 -4.04
N ASN A 276 18.52 -12.94 -2.77
CA ASN A 276 18.27 -11.82 -1.88
C ASN A 276 19.55 -11.01 -1.59
N LYS A 277 20.71 -11.66 -1.48
CA LYS A 277 22.01 -10.98 -1.38
C LYS A 277 22.31 -10.17 -2.63
N ARG A 278 22.21 -10.77 -3.81
CA ARG A 278 22.41 -10.08 -5.10
C ARG A 278 21.49 -8.88 -5.26
N LYS A 279 20.22 -9.03 -4.88
CA LYS A 279 19.25 -7.94 -4.89
C LYS A 279 19.67 -6.81 -3.95
N LYS A 280 20.09 -7.13 -2.72
CA LYS A 280 20.58 -6.13 -1.77
C LYS A 280 21.82 -5.39 -2.29
N GLU A 281 22.79 -6.11 -2.84
CA GLU A 281 23.99 -5.52 -3.46
C GLU A 281 23.63 -4.61 -4.64
N ALA A 282 22.69 -5.02 -5.48
CA ALA A 282 22.17 -4.18 -6.57
C ALA A 282 21.48 -2.92 -6.03
N GLU A 283 20.70 -3.04 -4.95
CA GLU A 283 20.07 -1.89 -4.29
C GLU A 283 21.10 -0.91 -3.74
N ASP A 284 22.16 -1.40 -3.09
CA ASP A 284 23.22 -0.55 -2.54
C ASP A 284 23.97 0.20 -3.66
N LYS A 285 24.26 -0.48 -4.79
CA LYS A 285 24.85 0.14 -5.98
C LYS A 285 23.93 1.21 -6.59
N TRP A 286 22.64 0.91 -6.73
CA TRP A 286 21.66 1.87 -7.23
C TRP A 286 21.56 3.12 -6.32
N LEU A 287 21.56 2.94 -5.00
CA LEU A 287 21.52 4.05 -4.05
C LEU A 287 22.78 4.93 -4.12
N TYR A 288 23.92 4.35 -4.47
CA TYR A 288 25.15 5.10 -4.75
C TYR A 288 25.00 5.96 -6.01
N GLU A 289 24.56 5.39 -7.14
CA GLU A 289 24.33 6.13 -8.38
C GLU A 289 23.28 7.25 -8.20
N ARG A 290 22.19 6.97 -7.48
CA ARG A 290 21.17 7.97 -7.15
C ARG A 290 21.75 9.15 -6.37
N ARG A 291 22.75 8.92 -5.51
CA ARG A 291 23.43 9.99 -4.79
C ARG A 291 24.26 10.86 -5.74
N LEU A 292 24.92 10.27 -6.73
CA LEU A 292 25.66 11.00 -7.76
C LEU A 292 24.73 11.84 -8.63
N ALA A 293 23.56 11.32 -8.98
CA ALA A 293 22.53 12.06 -9.73
C ALA A 293 22.06 13.34 -9.01
N ASN A 294 22.06 13.36 -7.67
CA ASN A 294 21.74 14.57 -6.90
C ASN A 294 22.78 15.69 -7.08
N PHE A 295 23.98 15.37 -7.58
CA PHE A 295 25.02 16.33 -7.98
C PHE A 295 24.99 16.61 -9.49
N GLU A 296 23.91 16.25 -10.19
CA GLU A 296 23.74 16.38 -11.64
C GLU A 296 24.74 15.60 -12.50
N ILE A 297 25.36 14.56 -11.93
CA ILE A 297 26.29 13.69 -12.64
C ILE A 297 25.52 12.51 -13.24
N PHE A 298 25.26 12.56 -14.55
CA PHE A 298 24.53 11.51 -15.28
C PHE A 298 25.40 10.71 -16.27
N ASP A 299 26.66 11.09 -16.47
CA ASP A 299 27.51 10.47 -17.49
C ASP A 299 27.76 8.96 -17.24
N GLY A 300 27.37 8.15 -18.22
CA GLY A 300 27.39 6.69 -18.17
C GLY A 300 26.51 6.06 -17.07
N MET A 301 25.62 6.84 -16.44
CA MET A 301 24.76 6.36 -15.36
C MET A 301 23.74 5.36 -15.90
N ALA A 302 23.19 5.59 -17.09
CA ALA A 302 22.21 4.68 -17.68
C ALA A 302 22.79 3.28 -17.88
N ASP A 303 24.01 3.16 -18.35
CA ASP A 303 24.66 1.87 -18.60
C ASP A 303 24.95 1.12 -17.29
N ARG A 304 25.45 1.83 -16.26
CA ARG A 304 25.65 1.24 -14.93
C ARG A 304 24.33 0.79 -14.30
N LEU A 305 23.26 1.56 -14.50
CA LEU A 305 21.94 1.16 -14.04
C LEU A 305 21.38 -0.02 -14.84
N ALA A 306 21.64 -0.13 -16.14
CA ALA A 306 21.19 -1.24 -16.97
C ALA A 306 21.67 -2.60 -16.44
N GLU A 307 22.89 -2.67 -15.91
CA GLU A 307 23.45 -3.88 -15.29
C GLU A 307 22.62 -4.40 -14.10
N LEU A 308 21.93 -3.49 -13.39
CA LEU A 308 21.14 -3.80 -12.20
C LEU A 308 19.70 -4.22 -12.54
N TYR A 309 19.30 -4.11 -13.81
CA TYR A 309 17.92 -4.31 -14.25
C TYR A 309 17.36 -5.69 -13.88
N PRO A 310 18.07 -6.83 -14.06
CA PRO A 310 17.51 -8.15 -13.75
C PRO A 310 17.05 -8.29 -12.29
N GLN A 311 17.76 -7.67 -11.35
CA GLN A 311 17.49 -7.74 -9.91
C GLN A 311 16.46 -6.70 -9.46
N LEU A 312 16.42 -5.54 -10.13
CA LEU A 312 15.63 -4.37 -9.70
C LEU A 312 14.43 -4.04 -10.59
N ARG A 313 14.14 -4.83 -11.63
CA ARG A 313 13.01 -4.62 -12.58
C ARG A 313 11.60 -4.50 -11.98
N MET A 314 11.41 -4.86 -10.71
CA MET A 314 10.13 -4.70 -9.99
C MET A 314 10.15 -3.55 -8.96
N LYS A 315 11.18 -2.71 -8.98
CA LYS A 315 11.34 -1.59 -8.06
C LYS A 315 11.13 -0.28 -8.82
N PHE A 316 9.93 0.29 -8.72
CA PHE A 316 9.53 1.45 -9.53
C PHE A 316 10.48 2.65 -9.36
N ARG A 317 10.96 2.94 -8.14
CA ARG A 317 11.93 4.03 -7.91
C ARG A 317 13.24 3.85 -8.68
N TYR A 318 13.71 2.60 -8.81
CA TYR A 318 14.88 2.29 -9.62
C TYR A 318 14.57 2.47 -11.11
N LEU A 319 13.41 2.00 -11.58
CA LEU A 319 12.99 2.19 -12.97
C LEU A 319 12.85 3.68 -13.33
N TYR A 320 12.36 4.50 -12.39
CA TYR A 320 12.31 5.95 -12.57
C TYR A 320 13.71 6.55 -12.72
N ASP A 321 14.62 6.25 -11.80
CA ASP A 321 15.98 6.78 -11.83
C ASP A 321 16.72 6.31 -13.11
N TYR A 322 16.52 5.06 -13.53
CA TYR A 322 17.11 4.51 -14.75
C TYR A 322 16.55 5.17 -16.02
N GLY A 323 15.23 5.27 -16.12
CA GLY A 323 14.58 5.98 -17.22
C GLY A 323 14.98 7.45 -17.27
N TYR A 324 15.10 8.10 -16.12
CA TYR A 324 15.52 9.50 -16.03
C TYR A 324 16.99 9.70 -16.42
N ALA A 325 17.89 8.76 -16.07
CA ALA A 325 19.27 8.79 -16.55
C ALA A 325 19.35 8.69 -18.08
N LEU A 326 18.59 7.77 -18.69
CA LEU A 326 18.47 7.67 -20.15
C LEU A 326 17.95 8.97 -20.79
N HIS A 327 16.96 9.62 -20.16
CA HIS A 327 16.46 10.93 -20.60
C HIS A 327 17.56 12.00 -20.57
N LYS A 328 18.36 12.04 -19.50
CA LYS A 328 19.47 13.00 -19.35
C LYS A 328 20.61 12.78 -20.34
N GLU A 329 20.84 11.54 -20.75
CA GLU A 329 21.81 11.18 -21.79
C GLU A 329 21.25 11.34 -23.22
N GLY A 330 20.00 11.78 -23.40
CA GLY A 330 19.38 11.96 -24.73
C GLY A 330 18.87 10.68 -25.38
N ARG A 331 18.88 9.55 -24.66
CA ARG A 331 18.39 8.23 -25.13
C ARG A 331 16.88 8.11 -24.92
N TYR A 332 16.12 9.01 -25.54
CA TYR A 332 14.69 9.23 -25.27
C TYR A 332 13.81 8.00 -25.53
N SER A 333 14.02 7.27 -26.63
CA SER A 333 13.21 6.08 -26.94
C SER A 333 13.44 4.94 -25.94
N GLU A 334 14.69 4.71 -25.51
CA GLU A 334 15.01 3.73 -24.47
C GLU A 334 14.44 4.15 -23.11
N SER A 335 14.53 5.44 -22.80
CA SER A 335 13.92 6.03 -21.60
C SER A 335 12.43 5.73 -21.54
N ASN A 336 11.69 5.93 -22.64
CA ASN A 336 10.26 5.64 -22.71
C ASN A 336 9.93 4.17 -22.39
N VAL A 337 10.72 3.22 -22.90
CA VAL A 337 10.51 1.78 -22.62
C VAL A 337 10.64 1.49 -21.11
N ILE A 338 11.68 2.03 -20.46
CA ILE A 338 11.93 1.81 -19.03
C ILE A 338 10.90 2.54 -18.16
N LEU A 339 10.56 3.78 -18.51
CA LEU A 339 9.58 4.58 -17.77
C LEU A 339 8.17 4.00 -17.87
N MET A 340 7.76 3.51 -19.05
CA MET A 340 6.47 2.81 -19.21
C MET A 340 6.42 1.54 -18.35
N LYS A 341 7.54 0.81 -18.21
CA LYS A 341 7.59 -0.32 -17.29
C LYS A 341 7.43 0.13 -15.83
N GLY A 342 8.03 1.25 -15.46
CA GLY A 342 7.87 1.84 -14.12
C GLY A 342 6.44 2.32 -13.83
N ALA A 343 5.81 3.00 -14.80
CA ALA A 343 4.42 3.45 -14.75
C ALA A 343 3.46 2.26 -14.56
N SER A 344 3.70 1.13 -15.22
CA SER A 344 2.84 -0.06 -15.07
C SER A 344 2.76 -0.63 -13.65
N ILE A 345 3.75 -0.34 -12.79
CA ILE A 345 3.83 -0.85 -11.40
C ILE A 345 3.74 0.26 -10.33
N SER A 346 3.41 1.49 -10.72
CA SER A 346 3.40 2.65 -9.84
C SER A 346 2.31 3.64 -10.22
N SER A 347 1.69 4.27 -9.22
CA SER A 347 0.74 5.35 -9.44
C SER A 347 1.40 6.75 -9.49
N ASP A 348 2.73 6.85 -9.58
CA ASP A 348 3.42 8.15 -9.60
C ASP A 348 3.32 8.81 -10.98
N PRO A 349 2.67 9.98 -11.12
CA PRO A 349 2.53 10.64 -12.41
C PRO A 349 3.85 11.19 -12.97
N MET A 350 4.93 11.23 -12.16
CA MET A 350 6.24 11.67 -12.65
C MET A 350 6.78 10.84 -13.82
N PHE A 351 6.42 9.55 -13.94
CA PHE A 351 6.79 8.74 -15.10
C PHE A 351 6.28 9.38 -16.39
N TYR A 352 5.00 9.74 -16.43
CA TYR A 352 4.36 10.34 -17.60
C TYR A 352 4.88 11.76 -17.89
N ASN A 353 5.31 12.52 -16.87
CA ASN A 353 6.00 13.79 -17.10
C ASN A 353 7.33 13.61 -17.87
N ILE A 354 8.11 12.59 -17.56
CA ILE A 354 9.38 12.37 -18.26
C ILE A 354 9.15 11.74 -19.63
N ILE A 355 8.16 10.83 -19.76
CA ILE A 355 7.76 10.28 -21.07
C ILE A 355 7.30 11.40 -22.00
N GLY A 356 6.50 12.35 -21.51
CA GLY A 356 6.08 13.51 -22.30
C GLY A 356 7.27 14.36 -22.75
N LYS A 357 8.24 14.63 -21.87
CA LYS A 357 9.48 15.34 -22.23
C LYS A 357 10.32 14.61 -23.27
N ASN A 358 10.35 13.29 -23.23
CA ASN A 358 11.04 12.48 -24.22
C ASN A 358 10.37 12.60 -25.59
N PHE A 359 9.05 12.53 -25.65
CA PHE A 359 8.30 12.74 -26.90
C PHE A 359 8.45 14.17 -27.44
N GLU A 360 8.42 15.18 -26.57
CA GLU A 360 8.70 16.57 -26.93
C GLU A 360 10.09 16.72 -27.56
N ALA A 361 11.12 16.09 -26.97
CA ALA A 361 12.48 16.10 -27.51
C ALA A 361 12.63 15.31 -28.83
N LEU A 362 11.76 14.34 -29.07
CA LEU A 362 11.67 13.60 -30.34
C LEU A 362 10.82 14.33 -31.40
N GLY A 363 10.17 15.44 -31.03
CA GLY A 363 9.30 16.23 -31.92
C GLY A 363 7.87 15.72 -32.04
N ASP A 364 7.46 14.72 -31.25
CA ASP A 364 6.09 14.20 -31.20
C ASP A 364 5.30 14.94 -30.12
N TYR A 365 4.83 16.14 -30.47
CA TYR A 365 4.11 17.02 -29.54
C TYR A 365 2.74 16.46 -29.13
N ASP A 366 2.10 15.68 -30.00
CA ASP A 366 0.79 15.10 -29.72
C ASP A 366 0.90 14.02 -28.62
N GLU A 367 1.92 13.15 -28.69
CA GLU A 367 2.19 12.20 -27.60
C GLU A 367 2.68 12.91 -26.33
N ALA A 368 3.48 13.98 -26.46
CA ALA A 368 3.91 14.75 -25.30
C ALA A 368 2.71 15.35 -24.54
N GLU A 369 1.77 15.98 -25.26
CA GLU A 369 0.54 16.52 -24.70
C GLU A 369 -0.28 15.44 -23.98
N ARG A 370 -0.53 14.30 -24.65
CA ARG A 370 -1.26 13.17 -24.06
C ARG A 370 -0.66 12.73 -22.73
N ASN A 371 0.66 12.59 -22.67
CA ASN A 371 1.35 12.15 -21.45
C ASN A 371 1.30 13.20 -20.33
N TYR A 372 1.40 14.50 -20.65
CA TYR A 372 1.25 15.56 -19.66
C TYR A 372 -0.19 15.65 -19.12
N ILE A 373 -1.20 15.51 -19.98
CA ILE A 373 -2.61 15.46 -19.56
C ILE A 373 -2.86 14.21 -18.70
N HIS A 374 -2.37 13.04 -19.10
CA HIS A 374 -2.49 11.81 -18.30
C HIS A 374 -1.87 11.98 -16.91
N SER A 375 -0.66 12.53 -16.84
CA SER A 375 0.03 12.87 -15.60
C SER A 375 -0.79 13.83 -14.71
N HIS A 376 -1.43 14.84 -15.31
CA HIS A 376 -2.34 15.73 -14.60
C HIS A 376 -3.53 14.97 -14.03
N ASN A 377 -4.23 14.20 -14.86
CA ASN A 377 -5.44 13.49 -14.46
C ASN A 377 -5.15 12.40 -13.41
N MET A 378 -3.96 11.81 -13.42
CA MET A 378 -3.50 10.91 -12.36
C MET A 378 -3.40 11.62 -11.01
N VAL A 379 -2.98 12.88 -10.93
CA VAL A 379 -2.96 13.64 -9.66
C VAL A 379 -3.35 15.10 -9.96
N PRO A 380 -4.67 15.40 -10.02
CA PRO A 380 -5.15 16.67 -10.55
C PRO A 380 -4.79 17.86 -9.68
N SER A 381 -4.31 17.65 -8.45
CA SER A 381 -3.79 18.71 -7.59
C SER A 381 -2.35 19.14 -7.93
N ARG A 382 -1.65 18.47 -8.86
CA ARG A 382 -0.27 18.81 -9.23
C ARG A 382 -0.25 19.85 -10.34
N LEU A 383 0.49 20.93 -10.08
CA LEU A 383 0.66 22.06 -10.99
C LEU A 383 1.62 21.76 -12.15
N TYR A 384 2.63 20.92 -11.89
CA TYR A 384 3.76 20.72 -12.81
C TYR A 384 3.39 20.33 -14.25
N PRO A 385 2.41 19.43 -14.49
CA PRO A 385 2.03 19.07 -15.85
C PRO A 385 1.53 20.25 -16.70
N TYR A 386 0.80 21.21 -16.10
CA TYR A 386 0.38 22.42 -16.83
C TYR A 386 1.54 23.34 -17.17
N ILE A 387 2.58 23.37 -16.34
CA ILE A 387 3.81 24.12 -16.66
C ILE A 387 4.52 23.49 -17.85
N LEU A 388 4.57 22.16 -17.92
CA LEU A 388 5.14 21.45 -19.06
C LEU A 388 4.35 21.69 -20.36
N LEU A 389 3.02 21.64 -20.28
CA LEU A 389 2.14 21.97 -21.41
C LEU A 389 2.35 23.41 -21.89
N MET A 390 2.39 24.37 -20.98
CA MET A 390 2.64 25.79 -21.30
C MET A 390 4.00 25.96 -22.01
N GLU A 391 5.08 25.40 -21.46
CA GLU A 391 6.42 25.53 -22.03
C GLU A 391 6.57 24.82 -23.38
N MET A 392 5.88 23.70 -23.57
CA MET A 392 5.84 22.99 -24.84
C MET A 392 5.14 23.81 -25.92
N GLU A 393 3.96 24.37 -25.63
CA GLU A 393 3.23 25.20 -26.59
C GLU A 393 3.93 26.51 -26.93
N ASP A 394 4.61 27.11 -25.95
CA ASP A 394 5.44 28.28 -26.19
C ASP A 394 6.58 27.98 -27.18
N LYS A 395 7.26 26.84 -27.02
CA LYS A 395 8.29 26.38 -27.98
C LYS A 395 7.74 26.11 -29.38
N ARG A 396 6.46 25.73 -29.50
CA ARG A 396 5.77 25.56 -30.78
C ARG A 396 5.36 26.90 -31.41
N GLY A 397 5.39 27.98 -30.65
CA GLY A 397 4.90 29.30 -31.06
C GLY A 397 3.38 29.46 -30.96
N ASP A 398 2.67 28.55 -30.28
CA ASP A 398 1.24 28.71 -30.00
C ASP A 398 1.04 29.44 -28.67
N THR A 399 1.31 30.74 -28.67
CA THR A 399 1.17 31.61 -27.50
C THR A 399 -0.25 31.58 -26.94
N LYS A 400 -1.27 31.40 -27.78
CA LYS A 400 -2.66 31.37 -27.34
C LYS A 400 -2.94 30.14 -26.48
N GLN A 401 -2.47 28.97 -26.91
CA GLN A 401 -2.60 27.73 -26.16
C GLN A 401 -1.71 27.74 -24.90
N ALA A 402 -0.48 28.25 -25.01
CA ALA A 402 0.40 28.42 -23.85
C ALA A 402 -0.23 29.31 -22.76
N LEU A 403 -0.84 30.45 -23.15
CA LEU A 403 -1.60 31.33 -22.24
C LEU A 403 -2.81 30.62 -21.61
N SER A 404 -3.43 29.67 -22.32
CA SER A 404 -4.50 28.85 -21.78
C SER A 404 -4.01 27.98 -20.61
N TYR A 405 -2.92 27.25 -20.81
CA TYR A 405 -2.33 26.43 -19.74
C TYR A 405 -1.75 27.26 -18.61
N ALA A 406 -1.18 28.43 -18.90
CA ALA A 406 -0.74 29.37 -17.86
C ALA A 406 -1.91 29.79 -16.95
N ARG A 407 -3.08 30.11 -17.53
CA ARG A 407 -4.29 30.41 -16.74
C ARG A 407 -4.77 29.23 -15.91
N MET A 408 -4.73 28.01 -16.47
CA MET A 408 -5.08 26.80 -15.73
C MET A 408 -4.13 26.61 -14.55
N ALA A 409 -2.82 26.78 -14.75
CA ALA A 409 -1.81 26.72 -13.71
C ALA A 409 -2.06 27.75 -12.58
N LEU A 410 -2.36 29.00 -12.94
CA LEU A 410 -2.64 30.08 -11.97
C LEU A 410 -3.96 29.90 -11.19
N SER A 411 -4.85 29.00 -11.63
CA SER A 411 -6.08 28.70 -10.90
C SER A 411 -5.85 27.85 -9.64
N PHE A 412 -4.66 27.26 -9.48
CA PHE A 412 -4.35 26.37 -8.37
C PHE A 412 -4.11 27.13 -7.07
N PRO A 413 -4.67 26.68 -5.94
CA PRO A 413 -4.37 27.28 -4.64
C PRO A 413 -2.94 26.91 -4.22
N VAL A 414 -2.03 27.88 -4.24
CA VAL A 414 -0.65 27.71 -3.77
C VAL A 414 -0.53 28.12 -2.31
N LYS A 415 -0.17 27.18 -1.43
CA LYS A 415 0.15 27.49 -0.04
C LYS A 415 1.52 28.15 0.04
N GLU A 416 1.63 29.29 0.74
CA GLU A 416 2.87 30.07 0.86
C GLU A 416 4.11 29.28 1.32
N ARG A 417 3.91 28.20 2.09
CA ARG A 417 5.00 27.37 2.63
C ARG A 417 5.58 26.38 1.63
N ASN A 418 4.93 26.14 0.49
CA ASN A 418 5.40 25.18 -0.49
C ASN A 418 6.20 25.87 -1.60
N MET A 419 7.51 26.02 -1.38
CA MET A 419 8.41 26.75 -2.28
C MET A 419 8.42 26.20 -3.72
N SER A 420 8.35 24.88 -3.91
CA SER A 420 8.37 24.31 -5.27
C SER A 420 7.10 24.62 -6.06
N MET A 421 5.94 24.59 -5.40
CA MET A 421 4.68 25.01 -6.04
C MET A 421 4.65 26.51 -6.34
N ARG A 422 5.31 27.34 -5.49
CA ARG A 422 5.45 28.78 -5.76
C ARG A 422 6.33 29.03 -6.97
N ASP A 423 7.49 28.40 -7.07
CA ASP A 423 8.36 28.54 -8.24
C ASP A 423 7.64 28.21 -9.56
N LEU A 424 6.88 27.10 -9.56
CA LEU A 424 6.07 26.72 -10.71
C LEU A 424 4.96 27.73 -11.02
N HIS A 425 4.31 28.27 -10.00
CA HIS A 425 3.27 29.27 -10.16
C HIS A 425 3.84 30.60 -10.66
N ASP A 426 4.97 31.04 -10.12
CA ASP A 426 5.67 32.27 -10.52
C ASP A 426 6.15 32.19 -11.98
N ARG A 427 6.57 30.99 -12.45
CA ARG A 427 6.87 30.74 -13.88
C ARG A 427 5.65 30.97 -14.77
N ALA A 428 4.48 30.43 -14.40
CA ALA A 428 3.24 30.66 -15.13
C ALA A 428 2.79 32.12 -15.09
N GLU A 429 2.94 32.78 -13.92
CA GLU A 429 2.58 34.19 -13.75
C GLU A 429 3.45 35.10 -14.62
N LYS A 430 4.76 34.88 -14.61
CA LYS A 430 5.71 35.60 -15.45
C LYS A 430 5.34 35.47 -16.93
N TYR A 431 5.15 34.24 -17.40
CA TYR A 431 4.77 33.98 -18.79
C TYR A 431 3.46 34.69 -19.18
N TYR A 432 2.45 34.59 -18.30
CA TYR A 432 1.15 35.20 -18.52
C TYR A 432 1.24 36.73 -18.59
N VAL A 433 1.99 37.37 -17.70
CA VAL A 433 2.16 38.83 -17.70
C VAL A 433 2.89 39.33 -18.95
N GLU A 434 3.90 38.58 -19.40
CA GLU A 434 4.69 38.92 -20.59
C GLU A 434 3.85 38.86 -21.88
N HIS A 435 2.96 37.87 -22.02
CA HIS A 435 2.29 37.57 -23.29
C HIS A 435 0.78 37.91 -23.32
N LYS A 436 0.15 38.35 -22.21
CA LYS A 436 -1.29 38.66 -22.17
C LYS A 436 -1.73 39.78 -23.14
N LYS A 437 -0.80 40.57 -23.67
CA LYS A 437 -1.08 41.69 -24.58
C LYS A 437 -0.99 41.30 -26.05
N ASP A 438 -0.46 40.12 -26.36
CA ASP A 438 -0.40 39.53 -27.69
C ASP A 438 -1.67 38.70 -27.95
#